data_AF-A0A554KUK1-F1
#
_entry.id   AF-A0A554KUK1-F1
#
_cell.length_a   1.000
_cell.length_b   1.000
_cell.length_c   1.000
_cell.angle_alpha   90.00
_cell.angle_beta   90.00
_cell.angle_gamma   90.00
#
_symmetry.space_group_name_H-M   'P 1'
#
loop_
_entity.id
_entity.type
_entity.pdbx_description
1 polymer ?
#
loop_
_entity_poly.entity_id
_entity_poly.type
_entity_poly.pdbx_seq_one_letter_code
_entity_poly.pdbx_strand_id
1 'polypeptide(L)'
;MNTYLFYSGIVLHILIFLALILLTIDEISTRRKNKKLAAEHAKKQAAYKEELKLAKQAWQRWNKNLSQMSQNYRKLDPRSVKAFRLDLKIINYRYSERYRFNSIDKSISLLELGEKYEWSLEEEPSQQAG
;
A
#
# COMPACT_ATOMS: atom_id res chain seq x y z
N MET A 1 -28.80 46.12 46.01
CA MET A 1 -27.50 45.88 45.36
C MET A 1 -27.08 44.40 45.32
N ASN A 2 -28.02 43.43 45.46
CA ASN A 2 -27.69 41.99 45.60
C ASN A 2 -28.25 41.12 44.46
N THR A 3 -29.25 41.61 43.72
CA THR A 3 -29.89 40.92 42.60
C THR A 3 -29.00 40.84 41.37
N TYR A 4 -28.26 41.90 41.06
CA TYR A 4 -27.33 41.93 39.91
C TYR A 4 -26.22 40.88 40.01
N LEU A 5 -25.63 40.70 41.19
CA LEU A 5 -24.63 39.66 41.45
C LEU A 5 -25.22 38.25 41.26
N PHE A 6 -26.44 38.03 41.74
CA PHE A 6 -27.15 36.77 41.57
C PHE A 6 -27.44 36.46 40.10
N TYR A 7 -27.98 37.42 39.33
CA TYR A 7 -28.22 37.25 37.90
C TYR A 7 -26.93 37.07 37.10
N SER A 8 -25.85 37.77 37.44
CA SER A 8 -24.55 37.55 36.79
C SER A 8 -23.98 36.15 37.03
N GLY A 9 -24.20 35.59 38.23
CA GLY A 9 -23.82 34.21 38.55
C GLY A 9 -24.59 33.19 37.73
N ILE A 10 -25.90 33.39 37.56
CA ILE A 10 -26.76 32.52 36.73
C ILE A 10 -26.31 32.54 35.27
N VAL A 11 -26.06 33.73 34.71
CA VAL A 11 -25.60 33.86 33.32
C VAL A 11 -24.25 33.16 33.11
N LEU A 12 -23.33 33.31 34.06
CA LEU A 12 -22.03 32.62 34.02
C LEU A 12 -22.18 31.09 34.04
N HIS A 13 -23.08 30.56 34.87
CA HIS A 13 -23.33 29.12 34.94
C HIS A 13 -23.93 28.59 33.64
N ILE A 14 -24.83 29.33 33.00
CA ILE A 14 -25.40 28.98 31.69
C ILE A 14 -24.31 28.93 30.63
N LEU A 15 -23.40 29.93 30.60
CA LEU A 15 -22.29 29.98 29.65
C LEU A 15 -21.32 28.80 29.84
N ILE A 16 -20.97 28.47 31.09
CA ILE A 16 -20.11 27.32 31.40
C ILE A 16 -20.77 26.01 30.95
N PHE A 17 -22.06 25.84 31.24
CA PHE A 17 -22.80 24.66 30.83
C PHE A 17 -22.87 24.53 29.30
N LEU A 18 -23.09 25.63 28.59
CA LEU A 18 -23.10 25.67 27.13
C LEU A 18 -21.73 25.31 26.55
N ALA A 19 -20.65 25.81 27.14
CA ALA A 19 -19.28 25.48 26.73
C ALA A 19 -18.97 23.98 26.92
N LEU A 20 -19.39 23.38 28.04
CA LEU A 20 -19.23 21.93 28.28
C LEU A 20 -20.01 21.07 27.26
N ILE A 21 -21.22 21.49 26.89
CA ILE A 21 -21.99 20.83 25.83
C ILE A 21 -21.27 20.92 24.48
N LEU A 22 -20.74 22.09 24.12
CA LEU A 22 -20.01 22.27 22.86
C LEU A 22 -18.74 21.42 22.80
N LEU A 23 -17.98 21.36 23.90
CA LEU A 23 -16.77 20.53 24.00
C LEU A 23 -17.08 19.03 23.85
N THR A 24 -18.15 18.55 24.51
CA THR A 24 -18.54 17.14 24.41
C THR A 24 -19.05 16.77 23.02
N ILE A 25 -19.79 17.66 22.33
CA ILE A 25 -20.21 17.44 20.94
C ILE A 25 -18.99 17.38 20.01
N ASP A 26 -18.02 18.27 20.18
CA ASP A 26 -16.80 18.27 19.35
C ASP A 26 -15.95 17.01 19.59
N GLU A 27 -15.83 16.57 20.84
CA GLU A 27 -15.14 15.32 21.19
C GLU A 27 -15.83 14.08 20.56
N ILE A 28 -17.18 14.04 20.55
CA ILE A 28 -17.92 12.96 19.89
C ILE A 28 -17.71 13.01 18.37
N SER A 29 -17.72 14.20 17.77
CA SER A 29 -17.49 14.41 16.34
C SER A 29 -16.09 13.95 15.91
N THR A 30 -15.06 14.36 16.65
CA THR A 30 -13.67 13.97 16.41
C THR A 30 -13.45 12.47 16.60
N ARG A 31 -14.01 11.86 17.66
CA ARG A 31 -13.98 10.40 17.85
C ARG A 31 -14.63 9.64 16.69
N ARG A 32 -15.78 10.11 16.17
CA ARG A 32 -16.43 9.50 15.00
C ARG A 32 -15.59 9.62 13.73
N LYS A 33 -14.99 10.81 13.48
CA LYS A 33 -14.07 11.02 12.35
C LYS A 33 -12.86 10.10 12.44
N ASN A 34 -12.23 10.00 13.60
CA ASN A 34 -11.08 9.13 13.83
C ASN A 34 -11.43 7.65 13.64
N LYS A 35 -12.59 7.20 14.11
CA LYS A 35 -13.07 5.82 13.86
C LYS A 35 -13.28 5.55 12.36
N LYS A 36 -13.83 6.50 11.60
CA LYS A 36 -13.99 6.37 10.15
C LYS A 36 -12.63 6.28 9.45
N LEU A 37 -11.70 7.18 9.79
CA LEU A 37 -10.34 7.15 9.25
C LEU A 37 -9.64 5.83 9.57
N ALA A 38 -9.73 5.34 10.81
CA ALA A 38 -9.15 4.07 11.21
C ALA A 38 -9.71 2.89 10.40
N ALA A 39 -11.03 2.87 10.17
CA ALA A 39 -11.68 1.85 9.35
C ALA A 39 -11.23 1.93 7.87
N GLU A 40 -11.11 3.14 7.31
CA GLU A 40 -10.59 3.34 5.95
C GLU A 40 -9.14 2.91 5.81
N HIS A 41 -8.29 3.25 6.79
CA HIS A 41 -6.89 2.80 6.84
C HIS A 41 -6.79 1.28 6.93
N ALA A 42 -7.58 0.64 7.79
CA ALA A 42 -7.61 -0.82 7.91
C ALA A 42 -8.05 -1.48 6.58
N LYS A 43 -9.06 -0.92 5.90
CA LYS A 43 -9.52 -1.40 4.60
C LYS A 43 -8.44 -1.27 3.53
N LYS A 44 -7.77 -0.11 3.45
CA LYS A 44 -6.64 0.11 2.52
C LYS A 44 -5.48 -0.84 2.80
N GLN A 45 -5.16 -1.07 4.07
CA GLN A 45 -4.08 -1.97 4.46
C GLN A 45 -4.39 -3.43 4.13
N ALA A 46 -5.63 -3.88 4.33
CA ALA A 46 -6.07 -5.22 3.91
C ALA A 46 -6.01 -5.39 2.39
N ALA A 47 -6.51 -4.41 1.63
CA ALA A 47 -6.42 -4.42 0.17
C ALA A 47 -4.97 -4.45 -0.32
N TYR A 48 -4.09 -3.64 0.28
CA TYR A 48 -2.67 -3.61 -0.04
C TYR A 48 -1.98 -4.96 0.20
N LYS A 49 -2.32 -5.68 1.28
CA LYS A 49 -1.78 -7.01 1.55
C LYS A 49 -2.17 -8.03 0.47
N GLU A 50 -3.42 -8.01 0.02
CA GLU A 50 -3.88 -8.89 -1.06
C GLU A 50 -3.24 -8.51 -2.41
N GLU A 51 -3.14 -7.22 -2.72
CA GLU A 51 -2.41 -6.74 -3.90
C GLU A 51 -0.93 -7.15 -3.87
N LEU A 52 -0.28 -7.14 -2.70
CA LEU A 52 1.11 -7.57 -2.55
C LEU A 52 1.28 -9.07 -2.88
N LYS A 53 0.34 -9.92 -2.47
CA LYS A 53 0.35 -11.36 -2.84
C LYS A 53 0.25 -11.54 -4.35
N LEU A 54 -0.67 -10.82 -4.99
CA LEU A 54 -0.84 -10.85 -6.44
C LEU A 54 0.40 -10.31 -7.17
N ALA A 55 1.00 -9.24 -6.64
CA ALA A 55 2.26 -8.69 -7.15
C ALA A 55 3.40 -9.70 -7.07
N LYS A 56 3.51 -10.45 -5.96
CA LYS A 56 4.50 -11.54 -5.81
C LYS A 56 4.29 -12.63 -6.86
N GLN A 57 3.05 -13.05 -7.12
CA GLN A 57 2.76 -14.03 -8.18
C GLN A 57 3.12 -13.51 -9.58
N ALA A 58 2.80 -12.23 -9.87
CA ALA A 58 3.18 -11.59 -11.12
C ALA A 58 4.71 -11.54 -11.28
N TRP A 59 5.42 -11.17 -10.21
CA TRP A 59 6.88 -11.16 -10.16
C TRP A 59 7.48 -12.55 -10.41
N GLN A 60 6.96 -13.61 -9.78
CA GLN A 60 7.44 -14.98 -10.01
C GLN A 60 7.29 -15.40 -11.47
N ARG A 61 6.15 -15.11 -12.10
CA ARG A 61 5.92 -15.40 -13.53
C ARG A 61 6.87 -14.62 -14.42
N TRP A 62 7.03 -13.33 -14.17
CA TRP A 62 7.96 -12.46 -14.88
C TRP A 62 9.40 -12.97 -14.77
N ASN A 63 9.84 -13.34 -13.56
CA ASN A 63 11.21 -13.82 -13.31
C ASN A 63 11.45 -15.19 -13.97
N LYS A 64 10.46 -16.09 -13.96
CA LYS A 64 10.52 -17.37 -14.68
C LYS A 64 10.68 -17.16 -16.19
N ASN A 65 9.91 -16.24 -16.78
CA ASN A 65 10.02 -15.89 -18.20
C ASN A 65 11.40 -15.31 -18.54
N LEU A 66 11.90 -14.41 -17.69
CA LEU A 66 13.23 -13.81 -17.84
C LEU A 66 14.33 -14.87 -17.79
N SER A 67 14.26 -15.80 -16.82
CA SER A 67 15.18 -16.92 -16.69
C SER A 67 15.16 -17.80 -17.94
N GLN A 68 13.97 -18.17 -18.44
CA GLN A 68 13.83 -18.97 -19.66
C GLN A 68 14.40 -18.27 -20.90
N MET A 69 14.18 -16.95 -21.05
CA MET A 69 14.81 -16.17 -22.12
C MET A 69 16.34 -16.17 -22.00
N SER A 70 16.87 -16.02 -20.78
CA SER A 70 18.31 -16.05 -20.54
C SER A 70 18.95 -17.42 -20.85
N GLN A 71 18.25 -18.52 -20.55
CA GLN A 71 18.71 -19.87 -20.87
C GLN A 71 18.75 -20.10 -22.38
N ASN A 72 17.74 -19.62 -23.12
CA ASN A 72 17.73 -19.68 -24.58
C ASN A 72 18.87 -18.87 -25.18
N TYR A 73 19.20 -17.71 -24.59
CA TYR A 73 20.35 -16.91 -25.00
C TYR A 73 21.66 -17.66 -24.84
N ARG A 74 21.89 -18.33 -23.69
CA ARG A 74 23.11 -19.11 -23.44
C ARG A 74 23.33 -20.27 -24.42
N LYS A 75 22.28 -20.76 -25.07
CA LYS A 75 22.36 -21.83 -26.08
C LYS A 75 22.69 -21.31 -27.49
N LEU A 76 22.68 -20.00 -27.69
CA LEU A 76 23.00 -19.37 -28.97
C LEU A 76 24.48 -18.99 -29.04
N ASP A 77 25.02 -18.94 -30.26
CA ASP A 77 26.34 -18.35 -30.51
C ASP A 77 26.31 -16.85 -30.14
N PRO A 78 27.19 -16.38 -29.22
CA PRO A 78 27.26 -14.98 -28.80
C PRO A 78 27.45 -13.99 -29.95
N ARG A 79 28.06 -14.40 -31.07
CA ARG A 79 28.30 -13.55 -32.24
C ARG A 79 27.12 -13.53 -33.22
N SER A 80 26.07 -14.31 -32.97
CA SER A 80 24.91 -14.36 -33.84
C SER A 80 24.00 -13.14 -33.67
N VAL A 81 23.42 -12.65 -34.77
CA VAL A 81 22.38 -11.60 -34.75
C VAL A 81 21.18 -12.01 -33.88
N LYS A 82 20.91 -13.32 -33.78
CA LYS A 82 19.85 -13.87 -32.92
C LYS A 82 20.15 -13.65 -31.44
N ALA A 83 21.40 -13.86 -31.00
CA ALA A 83 21.81 -13.58 -29.63
C ALA A 83 21.64 -12.09 -29.32
N PHE A 84 22.16 -11.19 -30.16
CA PHE A 84 22.03 -9.73 -29.95
C PHE A 84 20.57 -9.25 -29.84
N ARG A 85 19.68 -9.73 -30.72
CA ARG A 85 18.25 -9.40 -30.63
C ARG A 85 17.59 -9.89 -29.34
N LEU A 86 17.99 -11.07 -28.87
CA LEU A 86 17.46 -11.64 -27.63
C LEU A 86 17.97 -10.88 -26.41
N ASP A 87 19.21 -10.41 -26.42
CA ASP A 87 19.78 -9.58 -25.35
C ASP A 87 19.03 -8.25 -25.19
N LEU A 88 18.79 -7.53 -26.30
CA LEU A 88 17.95 -6.34 -26.30
C LEU A 88 16.53 -6.61 -25.77
N LYS A 89 15.97 -7.77 -26.11
CA LYS A 89 14.65 -8.19 -25.62
C LYS A 89 14.66 -8.42 -24.11
N ILE A 90 15.70 -9.08 -23.57
CA ILE A 90 15.86 -9.32 -22.14
C ILE A 90 16.01 -8.00 -21.38
N ILE A 91 16.82 -7.07 -21.89
CA ILE A 91 17.00 -5.73 -21.28
C ILE A 91 15.67 -4.99 -21.25
N ASN A 92 14.95 -4.92 -22.38
CA ASN A 92 13.66 -4.24 -22.44
C ASN A 92 12.65 -4.88 -21.48
N TYR A 93 12.56 -6.21 -21.44
CA TYR A 93 11.64 -6.93 -20.57
C TYR A 93 11.96 -6.77 -19.08
N ARG A 94 13.23 -6.55 -18.73
CA ARG A 94 13.65 -6.32 -17.34
C ARG A 94 13.09 -5.00 -16.79
N TYR A 95 13.00 -3.96 -17.61
CA TYR A 95 12.61 -2.60 -17.18
C TYR A 95 11.18 -2.20 -17.55
N SER A 96 10.50 -2.95 -18.44
CA SER A 96 9.17 -2.58 -18.92
C SER A 96 8.03 -2.97 -17.98
N GLU A 97 8.18 -4.08 -17.23
CA GLU A 97 7.06 -4.68 -16.51
C GLU A 97 6.81 -3.99 -15.17
N ARG A 98 5.63 -3.41 -15.01
CA ARG A 98 5.22 -2.67 -13.80
C ARG A 98 3.91 -3.21 -13.25
N TYR A 99 3.78 -3.24 -11.92
CA TYR A 99 2.54 -3.58 -11.22
C TYR A 99 1.89 -2.33 -10.63
N ARG A 100 0.56 -2.22 -10.72
CA ARG A 100 -0.22 -1.10 -10.15
C ARG A 100 -0.94 -1.56 -8.89
N PHE A 101 -0.66 -0.88 -7.78
CA PHE A 101 -1.39 -0.99 -6.52
C PHE A 101 -2.52 0.04 -6.52
N ASN A 102 -3.77 -0.41 -6.56
CA ASN A 102 -4.93 0.50 -6.55
C ASN A 102 -5.20 1.01 -5.14
N SER A 103 -4.89 0.22 -4.11
CA SER A 103 -5.07 0.61 -2.69
C SER A 103 -4.29 1.87 -2.28
N ILE A 104 -3.15 2.12 -2.92
CA ILE A 104 -2.25 3.26 -2.67
C ILE A 104 -2.01 4.13 -3.92
N ASP A 105 -2.75 3.86 -5.00
CA ASP A 105 -2.62 4.49 -6.32
C ASP A 105 -1.18 4.68 -6.79
N LYS A 106 -0.40 3.59 -6.81
CA LYS A 106 1.02 3.61 -7.14
C LYS A 106 1.39 2.51 -8.11
N SER A 107 2.22 2.84 -9.11
CA SER A 107 2.83 1.85 -10.01
C SER A 107 4.32 1.68 -9.73
N ILE A 108 4.77 0.44 -9.55
CA ILE A 108 6.16 0.10 -9.21
C ILE A 108 6.65 -0.96 -10.19
N SER A 109 7.91 -0.90 -10.60
CA SER A 109 8.52 -1.94 -11.43
C SER A 109 8.51 -3.29 -10.69
N LEU A 110 8.27 -4.39 -11.41
CA LEU A 110 8.38 -5.72 -10.80
C LEU A 110 9.81 -6.00 -10.32
N LEU A 111 10.83 -5.50 -11.02
CA LEU A 111 12.22 -5.60 -10.59
C LEU A 111 12.42 -4.91 -9.23
N GLU A 112 12.00 -3.64 -9.13
CA GLU A 112 12.10 -2.85 -7.89
C GLU A 112 11.30 -3.49 -6.74
N LEU A 113 10.15 -4.10 -7.04
CA LEU A 113 9.37 -4.85 -6.04
C LEU A 113 10.14 -6.05 -5.52
N GLY A 114 10.73 -6.85 -6.42
CA GLY A 114 11.56 -7.99 -6.04
C GLY A 114 12.73 -7.58 -5.16
N GLU A 115 13.44 -6.51 -5.53
CA GLU A 115 14.56 -5.98 -4.76
C GLU A 115 14.13 -5.43 -3.40
N LYS A 116 13.05 -4.64 -3.36
CA LYS A 116 12.56 -4.01 -2.13
C LYS A 116 12.07 -5.02 -1.10
N TYR A 117 11.48 -6.12 -1.54
CA TYR A 117 10.93 -7.16 -0.67
C TYR A 117 11.81 -8.41 -0.59
N GLU A 118 13.02 -8.35 -1.16
CA GLU A 118 14.00 -9.44 -1.17
C GLU A 118 13.41 -10.77 -1.66
N TRP A 119 12.49 -10.72 -2.63
CA TRP A 119 11.84 -11.92 -3.12
C TRP A 119 12.82 -12.78 -3.91
N SER A 120 12.94 -14.04 -3.51
CA SER A 120 13.67 -15.07 -4.23
C SER A 120 12.70 -16.13 -4.77
N LEU A 121 13.09 -16.82 -5.84
CA LEU A 121 12.31 -17.95 -6.37
C LEU A 121 12.42 -19.21 -5.49
N GLU A 122 13.41 -19.26 -4.60
CA GLU A 122 13.64 -20.38 -3.68
C GLU A 122 12.62 -20.41 -2.53
N GLU A 123 11.87 -19.32 -2.33
CA GLU A 123 10.64 -19.35 -1.55
C GLU A 123 9.54 -20.07 -2.35
N GLU A 124 9.62 -21.40 -2.40
CA GLU A 124 8.44 -22.23 -2.55
C GLU A 124 7.40 -21.77 -1.52
N PRO A 125 6.09 -21.79 -1.86
CA PRO A 125 5.07 -21.49 -0.88
C PRO A 125 5.20 -22.52 0.24
N SER A 126 5.79 -22.11 1.36
CA SER A 126 5.68 -22.84 2.62
C SER A 126 4.20 -23.11 2.81
N GLN A 127 3.85 -24.38 2.66
CA GLN A 127 2.52 -24.91 2.86
C GLN A 127 1.93 -24.26 4.11
N GLN A 128 0.81 -23.57 3.96
CA GLN A 128 -0.06 -23.29 5.10
C GLN A 128 -0.60 -24.64 5.59
N ALA A 129 0.19 -25.29 6.44
CA ALA A 129 -0.29 -26.23 7.43
C ALA A 129 -0.80 -25.40 8.62
N GLY A 130 -2.10 -25.49 8.89
CA GLY A 130 -2.80 -24.78 9.96
C GLY A 130 -4.29 -24.74 9.71
#